data_AF-A0A2H0KPP8-F1
#
_entry.id   AF-A0A2H0KPP8-F1
#
_cell.length_a   1.000
_cell.length_b   1.000
_cell.length_c   1.000
_cell.angle_alpha   90.00
_cell.angle_beta   90.00
_cell.angle_gamma   90.00
#
_symmetry.space_group_name_H-M   'P 1'
#
loop_
_entity.id
_entity.type
_entity.pdbx_description
1 polymer ?
#
loop_
_entity_poly.entity_id
_entity_poly.type
_entity_poly.pdbx_seq_one_letter_code
_entity_poly.pdbx_strand_id
1 'polypeptide(L)' 'LANMVKTAINFKGKIKWDTTKPDGIPRKLLDVTKLHKLGWRPKTSLEQGIKNEYEWYLQNYDNR' A
#
# COMPACT_ATOMS: atom_id res chain seq x y z
N LEU A 1 3.62 1.32 -5.38
CA LEU A 1 3.52 0.67 -4.06
C LEU A 1 4.86 0.49 -3.37
N ALA A 2 5.82 -0.29 -3.91
CA ALA A 2 7.09 -0.59 -3.23
C ALA A 2 7.86 0.66 -2.73
N ASN A 3 7.91 1.73 -3.51
CA ASN A 3 8.53 3.00 -3.08
C ASN A 3 7.81 3.66 -1.89
N MET A 4 6.47 3.58 -1.82
CA MET A 4 5.71 4.14 -0.69
C MET A 4 6.03 3.38 0.60
N VAL A 5 6.11 2.04 0.51
CA VAL A 5 6.54 1.20 1.64
C VAL A 5 7.96 1.55 2.07
N LYS A 6 8.91 1.63 1.12
CA LYS A 6 10.29 2.06 1.38
C LYS A 6 10.34 3.39 2.15
N THR A 7 9.54 4.38 1.73
CA THR A 7 9.44 5.68 2.40
C THR A 7 8.86 5.52 3.82
N ALA A 8 7.76 4.79 3.97
CA ALA A 8 7.08 4.60 5.26
C ALA A 8 8.00 3.96 6.32
N ILE A 9 8.83 2.99 5.91
CA ILE A 9 9.77 2.31 6.83
C ILE A 9 11.15 2.99 6.91
N ASN A 10 11.31 4.15 6.27
CA ASN A 10 12.58 4.89 6.19
C ASN A 10 13.77 4.07 5.64
N PHE A 11 13.53 3.12 4.73
CA PHE A 11 14.57 2.26 4.17
C PHE A 11 15.49 3.04 3.22
N LYS A 12 16.80 3.00 3.48
CA LYS A 12 17.81 3.77 2.72
C LYS A 12 18.44 3.02 1.55
N GLY A 13 18.20 1.71 1.43
CA GLY A 13 18.72 0.90 0.33
C GLY A 13 18.05 1.15 -1.03
N LYS A 14 18.47 0.40 -2.05
CA LYS A 14 17.89 0.48 -3.41
C LYS A 14 16.86 -0.63 -3.62
N ILE A 15 15.74 -0.31 -4.27
CA ILE A 15 14.79 -1.32 -4.75
C ILE A 15 15.34 -1.90 -6.05
N LYS A 16 15.39 -3.23 -6.16
CA LYS A 16 15.73 -3.95 -7.39
C LYS A 16 14.52 -4.75 -7.83
N TRP A 17 14.20 -4.69 -9.12
CA TRP A 17 13.13 -5.46 -9.74
C TRP A 17 13.75 -6.65 -10.46
N ASP A 18 13.30 -7.85 -10.13
CA ASP A 18 13.72 -9.08 -10.82
C ASP A 18 12.74 -9.37 -11.97
N THR A 19 13.14 -8.97 -13.19
CA THR A 19 12.35 -9.15 -14.41
C THR A 19 12.38 -10.58 -14.95
N THR A 20 13.10 -11.51 -14.30
CA THR A 20 13.04 -12.94 -14.64
C THR A 20 11.77 -13.60 -14.12
N LYS A 21 11.05 -12.95 -13.20
CA LYS A 21 9.77 -13.41 -12.67
C LYS A 21 8.61 -12.86 -13.50
N PRO A 22 7.56 -13.66 -13.73
CA PRO A 22 6.42 -13.20 -14.51
C PRO A 22 5.66 -12.11 -13.75
N ASP A 23 5.24 -11.08 -14.49
CA ASP A 23 4.28 -10.10 -13.99
C ASP A 23 2.86 -10.69 -13.94
N GLY A 24 2.04 -10.17 -13.04
CA GLY A 24 0.61 -10.47 -12.99
C GLY A 24 -0.20 -9.72 -14.05
N ILE A 25 -1.52 -9.66 -13.86
CA ILE A 25 -2.40 -8.87 -14.74
C ILE A 25 -2.01 -7.38 -14.65
N PRO A 26 -1.71 -6.69 -15.78
CA PRO A 26 -1.18 -5.32 -15.76
C PRO A 26 -2.07 -4.29 -15.04
N ARG A 27 -3.39 -4.48 -15.04
CA ARG A 27 -4.33 -3.58 -14.37
C ARG A 27 -5.53 -4.34 -13.81
N LYS A 28 -5.75 -4.19 -12.51
CA LYS A 28 -6.92 -4.72 -11.80
C LYS A 28 -7.48 -3.63 -10.89
N LEU A 29 -8.52 -2.93 -11.37
CA LEU A 29 -9.21 -1.86 -10.64
C LEU A 29 -10.72 -2.10 -10.66
N LEU A 30 -11.41 -1.63 -9.63
CA LEU A 30 -12.87 -1.64 -9.56
C LEU A 30 -13.43 -0.28 -10.00
N ASP A 31 -14.57 -0.29 -10.71
CA ASP A 31 -15.38 0.91 -10.88
C ASP A 31 -16.19 1.15 -9.59
N VAL A 32 -15.91 2.27 -8.92
CA VAL A 32 -16.54 2.67 -7.65
C VAL A 32 -17.58 3.76 -7.84
N THR A 33 -18.01 4.04 -9.07
CA THR A 33 -19.00 5.07 -9.40
C THR A 33 -20.29 4.90 -8.61
N LYS A 34 -20.77 3.66 -8.42
CA LYS A 34 -21.97 3.37 -7.62
C LYS A 34 -21.82 3.79 -6.15
N LEU A 35 -20.67 3.53 -5.54
CA LEU A 35 -20.39 3.94 -4.15
C LEU A 35 -20.36 5.46 -4.02
N HIS A 36 -19.71 6.14 -4.97
CA HIS A 36 -19.67 7.61 -5.00
C HIS A 36 -21.08 8.23 -5.14
N LYS A 37 -21.96 7.64 -5.97
CA LYS A 37 -23.35 8.09 -6.11
C LYS A 37 -24.17 7.92 -4.84
N LEU A 38 -23.84 6.93 -4.00
CA LEU A 38 -24.43 6.74 -2.67
C LEU A 38 -23.84 7.69 -1.61
N GLY A 39 -22.96 8.63 -2.00
CA GLY A 39 -22.34 9.58 -1.09
C GLY A 39 -21.13 9.03 -0.32
N TRP A 40 -20.75 7.77 -0.53
CA TRP A 40 -19.57 7.19 0.11
C TRP A 40 -18.31 7.54 -0.67
N ARG A 41 -17.24 7.93 0.04
CA ARG A 41 -15.91 8.16 -0.52
C ARG A 41 -14.83 7.65 0.44
N PRO A 42 -13.73 7.06 -0.07
CA PRO A 42 -12.61 6.70 0.78
C PRO A 42 -11.98 7.96 1.36
N LYS A 43 -11.67 7.94 2.65
CA LYS A 43 -11.03 9.07 3.37
C LYS A 43 -9.53 8.89 3.57
N THR A 44 -9.06 7.65 3.50
CA THR A 44 -7.67 7.29 3.74
C THR A 44 -6.97 7.08 2.40
N SER A 45 -5.89 7.82 2.16
CA SER A 45 -5.02 7.58 1.00
C SER A 45 -4.21 6.30 1.18
N LEU A 46 -3.66 5.77 0.09
CA LEU A 46 -2.81 4.59 0.15
C LEU A 46 -1.55 4.84 1.00
N GLU A 47 -0.93 6.01 0.85
CA GLU A 47 0.25 6.40 1.62
C GLU A 47 -0.04 6.48 3.12
N GLN A 48 -1.17 7.09 3.50
CA GLN A 48 -1.58 7.18 4.90
C GLN A 48 -1.90 5.80 5.47
N GLY A 49 -2.59 4.95 4.70
CA GLY A 49 -2.90 3.58 5.10
C GLY A 49 -1.62 2.75 5.35
N ILE A 50 -0.64 2.83 4.45
CA ILE A 50 0.65 2.14 4.61
C ILE A 50 1.38 2.62 5.86
N LYS A 51 1.39 3.93 6.12
CA LYS A 51 2.01 4.50 7.32
C LYS A 51 1.36 3.98 8.60
N ASN A 52 0.02 4.05 8.67
CA ASN A 52 -0.73 3.58 9.83
C ASN A 52 -0.49 2.11 10.11
N GLU A 53 -0.47 1.28 9.07
CA GLU A 53 -0.24 -0.16 9.20
C GLU A 53 1.18 -0.47 9.71
N TYR A 54 2.18 0.28 9.22
CA TYR A 54 3.55 0.13 9.70
C TYR A 54 3.70 0.55 11.18
N GLU A 55 3.04 1.63 11.60
CA GLU A 55 3.00 2.06 13.00
C GLU A 55 2.34 0.98 13.89
N TRP A 56 1.21 0.43 13.44
CA TRP A 56 0.57 -0.69 14.12
C TRP A 56 1.50 -1.90 14.22
N TYR A 57 2.18 -2.27 13.14
CA TYR A 57 3.15 -3.37 13.13
C TYR A 57 4.22 -3.19 14.21
N LEU A 58 4.85 -2.01 14.30
CA LEU A 58 5.86 -1.74 15.32
C LEU A 58 5.35 -1.87 16.75
N GLN A 59 4.08 -1.53 17.00
CA GLN A 59 3.46 -1.62 18.32
C GLN A 59 3.07 -3.06 18.71
N ASN A 60 2.91 -3.95 17.73
CA ASN A 60 2.30 -5.27 17.96
C ASN A 60 3.24 -6.45 17.63
N TYR A 61 4.35 -6.21 16.93
CA TYR A 61 5.26 -7.27 16.50
C TYR A 61 6.11 -7.83 17.65
N ASP A 62 6.56 -6.97 18.59
CA ASP A 62 7.36 -7.37 19.75
C ASP A 62 6.51 -7.98 20.90
N ASN A 63 5.18 -8.00 20.76
CA ASN A 63 4.26 -8.69 21.69
C ASN A 63 4.04 -10.17 21.31
N ARG A 64 4.97 -10.79 20.57
CA ARG A 64 4.98 -12.21 20.19
C ARG A 64 6.14 -12.95 20.84
#